data_AF-A0A950AR79-F1
#
_entry.id   AF-A0A950AR79-F1
#
_cell.length_a   1.000
_cell.length_b   1.000
_cell.length_c   1.000
_cell.angle_alpha   90.00
_cell.angle_beta   90.00
_cell.angle_gamma   90.00
#
_symmetry.space_group_name_H-M   'P 1'
#
loop_
_entity.id
_entity.type
_entity.pdbx_description
1 polymer ?
#
loop_
_entity_poly.entity_id
_entity_poly.type
_entity_poly.pdbx_seq_one_letter_code
_entity_poly.pdbx_strand_id
1 'polypeptide(L)'
;MMERTEILDMMGELRLFGMRAAYDETLATALKRQHEPQRFIGNLLRAEISEKQARSIKYQLAIAKLPLAKDIDDFAFKGTPINEALVRTLADGGFLAQQRNTVFIGGT
;
A
#
# COMPACT_ATOMS: atom_id res chain seq x y z
N MET A 1 -34.37 -13.63 -7.78
CA MET A 1 -33.36 -12.92 -6.97
C MET A 1 -32.10 -12.84 -7.82
N MET A 2 -31.26 -11.81 -7.67
CA MET A 2 -29.95 -11.82 -8.35
C MET A 2 -29.11 -12.97 -7.79
N GLU A 3 -28.51 -13.75 -8.68
CA GLU A 3 -27.68 -14.89 -8.28
C GLU A 3 -26.28 -14.40 -7.87
N ARG A 4 -25.64 -15.10 -6.92
CA ARG A 4 -24.28 -14.77 -6.45
C ARG A 4 -23.30 -14.58 -7.61
N THR A 5 -23.41 -15.44 -8.62
CA THR A 5 -22.56 -15.40 -9.82
C THR A 5 -22.70 -14.08 -10.58
N GLU A 6 -23.93 -13.58 -10.76
CA GLU A 6 -24.20 -12.31 -11.44
C GLU A 6 -23.55 -11.14 -10.68
N ILE A 7 -23.60 -11.16 -9.35
CA ILE A 7 -22.97 -10.13 -8.51
C ILE A 7 -21.45 -10.12 -8.68
N LEU A 8 -20.81 -11.30 -8.67
CA LEU A 8 -19.36 -11.40 -8.84
C LEU A 8 -18.90 -11.03 -10.25
N ASP A 9 -19.73 -11.29 -11.26
CA ASP A 9 -19.47 -10.91 -12.64
C ASP A 9 -19.56 -9.39 -12.81
N MET A 10 -20.63 -8.75 -12.30
CA MET A 10 -20.75 -7.28 -12.28
C MET A 10 -19.59 -6.60 -11.51
N MET A 11 -19.16 -7.18 -10.39
CA MET A 11 -17.97 -6.70 -9.68
C MET A 11 -16.70 -6.80 -10.54
N GLY A 12 -16.60 -7.84 -11.37
CA GLY A 12 -15.52 -7.98 -12.36
C GLY A 12 -15.55 -6.88 -13.41
N GLU A 13 -16.71 -6.61 -14.00
CA GLU A 13 -16.91 -5.54 -15.00
C GLU A 13 -16.57 -4.16 -14.43
N LEU A 14 -17.01 -3.88 -13.21
CA LEU A 14 -16.73 -2.63 -12.49
C LEU A 14 -15.32 -2.54 -11.92
N ARG A 15 -14.49 -3.58 -12.10
CA ARG A 15 -13.12 -3.67 -11.57
C ARG A 15 -13.06 -3.54 -10.04
N LEU A 16 -14.08 -4.05 -9.34
CA LEU A 16 -14.21 -4.08 -7.89
C LEU A 16 -13.54 -5.33 -7.29
N PHE A 17 -12.23 -5.44 -7.51
CA PHE A 17 -11.49 -6.67 -7.21
C PHE A 17 -11.39 -6.98 -5.71
N GLY A 18 -11.29 -5.95 -4.87
CA GLY A 18 -11.25 -6.12 -3.41
C GLY A 18 -12.59 -6.57 -2.87
N MET A 19 -13.69 -6.02 -3.40
CA MET A 19 -15.04 -6.52 -3.07
C MET A 19 -15.22 -7.97 -3.47
N ARG A 20 -14.86 -8.31 -4.72
CA ARG A 20 -15.01 -9.66 -5.26
C ARG A 20 -14.25 -10.69 -4.43
N ALA A 21 -13.03 -10.36 -4.01
CA ALA A 21 -12.21 -11.23 -3.18
C ALA A 21 -12.78 -11.40 -1.75
N ALA A 22 -13.32 -10.32 -1.16
CA ALA A 22 -13.83 -10.32 0.21
C ALA A 22 -15.30 -10.77 0.33
N TYR A 23 -16.01 -11.02 -0.79
CA TYR A 23 -17.45 -11.19 -0.81
C TYR A 23 -17.94 -12.33 0.09
N ASP A 24 -17.41 -13.54 -0.10
CA ASP A 24 -17.90 -14.74 0.61
C ASP A 24 -17.64 -14.66 2.12
N GLU A 25 -16.44 -14.20 2.50
CA GLU A 25 -16.06 -14.05 3.90
C GLU A 25 -16.90 -12.98 4.60
N THR A 26 -17.12 -11.84 3.93
CA THR A 26 -17.92 -10.74 4.47
C THR A 26 -19.39 -11.14 4.58
N LEU A 27 -19.91 -11.92 3.62
CA LEU A 27 -21.28 -12.41 3.62
C LEU A 27 -21.49 -13.44 4.73
N ALA A 28 -20.60 -14.42 4.87
CA ALA A 28 -20.65 -15.39 5.95
C ALA A 28 -20.62 -14.71 7.33
N THR A 29 -19.78 -13.69 7.48
CA THR A 29 -19.71 -12.88 8.71
C THR A 29 -20.99 -12.09 8.96
N ALA A 30 -21.54 -11.47 7.92
CA ALA A 30 -22.78 -10.69 8.02
C ALA A 30 -23.98 -11.56 8.41
N LEU A 31 -24.10 -12.76 7.83
CA LEU A 31 -25.14 -13.73 8.19
C LEU A 31 -24.97 -14.22 9.62
N LYS A 32 -23.75 -14.59 10.02
CA LYS A 32 -23.47 -15.11 11.38
C LYS A 32 -23.72 -14.06 12.47
N ARG A 33 -23.42 -12.80 12.20
CA ARG A 33 -23.51 -11.70 13.18
C ARG A 33 -24.71 -10.79 12.97
N GLN A 34 -25.64 -11.16 12.08
CA GLN A 34 -26.82 -10.37 11.71
C GLN A 34 -26.48 -8.91 11.45
N HIS A 35 -25.44 -8.68 10.63
CA HIS A 35 -25.03 -7.33 10.31
C HIS A 35 -26.07 -6.62 9.45
N GLU A 36 -26.38 -5.39 9.83
CA GLU A 36 -27.16 -4.47 9.00
C GLU A 36 -26.56 -4.36 7.59
N PRO A 37 -27.39 -4.24 6.53
CA PRO A 37 -26.92 -4.15 5.15
C PRO A 37 -25.85 -3.07 4.95
N GLN A 38 -25.97 -1.93 5.64
CA GLN A 38 -25.00 -0.83 5.57
C GLN A 38 -23.61 -1.26 6.06
N ARG A 39 -23.54 -2.12 7.08
CA ARG A 39 -22.27 -2.64 7.61
C ARG A 39 -21.65 -3.67 6.67
N PHE A 40 -22.46 -4.52 6.04
CA PHE A 40 -21.98 -5.46 5.01
C PHE A 40 -21.38 -4.69 3.83
N ILE A 41 -22.12 -3.73 3.26
CA ILE A 41 -21.65 -2.89 2.16
C ILE A 41 -20.40 -2.08 2.56
N GLY A 42 -20.39 -1.52 3.77
CA GLY A 42 -19.24 -0.77 4.27
C GLY A 42 -17.96 -1.60 4.38
N ASN A 43 -18.08 -2.88 4.76
CA ASN A 43 -16.94 -3.79 4.81
C ASN A 43 -16.41 -4.13 3.40
N LEU A 44 -17.31 -4.39 2.45
CA LEU A 44 -16.92 -4.60 1.04
C LEU A 44 -16.21 -3.38 0.46
N LEU A 45 -16.76 -2.18 0.69
CA LEU A 45 -16.15 -0.92 0.22
C LEU A 45 -14.77 -0.69 0.83
N ARG A 46 -14.58 -1.02 2.12
CA ARG A 46 -13.28 -0.92 2.78
C ARG A 46 -12.25 -1.87 2.15
N ALA A 47 -12.65 -3.11 1.85
CA ALA A 47 -11.80 -4.07 1.15
C ALA A 47 -11.39 -3.55 -0.24
N GLU A 48 -12.32 -2.95 -0.98
CA GLU A 48 -12.04 -2.35 -2.28
C GLU A 48 -11.05 -1.18 -2.22
N ILE A 49 -11.23 -0.29 -1.25
CA ILE A 49 -10.32 0.86 -1.06
C ILE A 49 -8.91 0.37 -0.74
N SER A 50 -8.79 -0.62 0.15
CA SER A 50 -7.49 -1.20 0.53
C SER A 50 -6.80 -1.86 -0.66
N GLU A 51 -7.53 -2.65 -1.46
CA GLU A 51 -7.00 -3.29 -2.67
C GLU A 51 -6.56 -2.25 -3.71
N LYS A 52 -7.34 -1.19 -3.94
CA LYS A 52 -6.96 -0.10 -4.85
C LYS A 52 -5.70 0.64 -4.37
N GLN A 53 -5.58 0.91 -3.08
CA GLN A 53 -4.38 1.53 -2.51
C GLN A 53 -3.15 0.64 -2.67
N ALA A 54 -3.25 -0.65 -2.30
CA ALA A 54 -2.16 -1.62 -2.45
C ALA A 54 -1.71 -1.75 -3.92
N ARG A 55 -2.67 -1.80 -4.84
CA ARG A 55 -2.38 -1.84 -6.28
C ARG A 55 -1.71 -0.56 -6.78
N SER A 56 -2.15 0.61 -6.32
CA SER A 56 -1.53 1.89 -6.67
C SER A 56 -0.07 1.94 -6.21
N ILE A 57 0.20 1.54 -4.96
CA ILE A 57 1.57 1.45 -4.42
C ILE A 57 2.41 0.48 -5.24
N LYS A 58 1.89 -0.72 -5.52
CA LYS A 58 2.60 -1.71 -6.33
C LYS A 58 2.91 -1.19 -7.73
N TYR A 59 1.97 -0.49 -8.35
CA TYR A 59 2.17 0.14 -9.64
C TYR A 59 3.25 1.22 -9.58
N GLN A 60 3.19 2.13 -8.59
CA GLN A 60 4.19 3.17 -8.37
C GLN A 60 5.59 2.57 -8.18
N LEU A 61 5.72 1.52 -7.37
CA LEU A 61 6.99 0.81 -7.17
C LEU A 61 7.49 0.15 -8.46
N ALA A 62 6.60 -0.48 -9.23
CA ALA A 62 6.97 -1.12 -10.49
C ALA A 62 7.45 -0.11 -11.54
N ILE A 63 6.79 1.04 -11.68
CA ILE A 63 7.20 2.08 -12.64
C ILE A 63 8.43 2.86 -12.17
N ALA A 64 8.65 2.95 -10.85
CA ALA A 64 9.82 3.62 -10.29
C ALA A 64 11.13 2.91 -10.69
N LYS A 65 11.06 1.64 -11.13
CA LYS A 65 12.21 0.82 -11.54
C LYS A 65 13.38 0.99 -10.57
N LEU A 66 13.06 0.97 -9.28
CA LEU A 66 14.06 1.17 -8.24
C LEU A 66 15.17 0.14 -8.50
N PRO A 67 16.45 0.58 -8.57
CA PRO A 67 17.55 -0.37 -8.67
C PRO A 67 17.47 -1.34 -7.50
N LEU A 68 18.06 -2.54 -7.67
CA LEU A 68 18.19 -3.57 -6.62
C LEU A 68 18.35 -2.89 -5.26
N ALA A 69 17.56 -3.27 -4.25
CA ALA A 69 17.59 -2.63 -2.93
C ALA A 69 19.05 -2.48 -2.49
N LYS A 70 19.57 -1.25 -2.56
CA LYS A 70 20.88 -0.91 -2.08
C LYS A 70 20.64 -0.41 -0.68
N ASP A 71 21.06 -1.19 0.29
CA ASP A 71 20.96 -0.76 1.67
C ASP A 71 22.07 0.25 1.95
N ILE A 72 21.85 1.10 2.96
CA ILE A 72 22.90 2.02 3.44
C ILE A 72 24.15 1.24 3.87
N ASP A 73 23.96 0.00 4.32
CA ASP A 73 25.02 -0.90 4.72
C ASP A 73 25.81 -1.47 3.54
N ASP A 74 25.24 -1.47 2.32
CA ASP A 74 25.93 -1.84 1.09
C ASP A 74 26.76 -0.68 0.50
N PHE A 75 26.57 0.55 1.00
CA PHE A 75 27.26 1.72 0.48
C PHE A 75 28.69 1.83 1.04
N ALA A 76 29.70 1.79 0.16
CA ALA A 76 31.10 1.98 0.53
C ALA A 76 31.41 3.47 0.74
N PHE A 77 31.30 3.95 1.98
CA PHE A 77 31.64 5.35 2.34
C PHE A 77 33.14 5.65 2.22
N LYS A 78 33.99 4.64 2.33
CA LYS A 78 35.45 4.80 2.29
C LYS A 78 35.90 5.44 0.97
N GLY A 79 36.62 6.55 1.07
CA GLY A 79 37.15 7.29 -0.09
C GLY A 79 36.15 8.24 -0.74
N THR A 80 34.94 8.39 -0.17
CA THR A 80 33.99 9.43 -0.58
C THR A 80 34.11 10.65 0.34
N PRO A 81 33.77 11.87 -0.13
CA PRO A 81 33.69 13.05 0.72
C PRO A 81 32.42 13.09 1.60
N ILE A 82 31.62 12.02 1.62
CA ILE A 82 30.31 11.97 2.25
C ILE A 82 30.45 11.72 3.76
N ASN A 83 29.70 12.47 4.57
CA ASN A 83 29.64 12.27 6.01
C ASN A 83 28.76 11.07 6.37
N GLU A 84 29.38 9.91 6.58
CA GLU A 84 28.69 8.65 6.91
C GLU A 84 27.80 8.77 8.16
N ALA A 85 28.27 9.40 9.24
CA ALA A 85 27.51 9.52 10.48
C ALA A 85 26.21 10.30 10.29
N LEU A 86 26.25 11.39 9.51
CA LEU A 86 25.06 12.16 9.16
C LEU A 86 24.08 11.34 8.33
N VAL A 87 24.57 10.63 7.31
CA VAL A 87 23.71 9.80 6.45
C VAL A 87 23.04 8.70 7.24
N ARG A 88 23.77 8.02 8.15
CA ARG A 88 23.19 7.00 9.05
C ARG A 88 22.13 7.58 9.99
N THR A 89 22.40 8.75 10.59
CA THR A 89 21.42 9.45 11.45
C THR A 89 20.15 9.84 10.68
N LEU A 90 20.28 10.25 9.41
CA LEU A 90 19.13 10.55 8.55
C LEU A 90 18.37 9.28 8.17
N ALA A 91 19.07 8.16 7.94
CA ALA A 91 18.46 6.88 7.60
C ALA A 91 17.58 6.31 8.74
N ASP A 92 17.90 6.61 10.00
CA ASP A 92 17.08 6.25 11.16
C ASP A 92 15.70 6.96 11.17
N GLY A 93 15.49 7.97 10.32
CA GLY A 93 14.19 8.63 10.15
C GLY A 93 13.77 9.56 11.28
N GLY A 94 14.62 9.82 12.28
CA GLY A 94 14.30 10.66 13.45
C GLY A 94 13.85 12.08 13.10
N PHE A 95 14.25 12.60 11.92
CA PHE A 95 13.83 13.90 11.43
C PHE A 95 12.30 13.98 11.15
N LEU A 96 11.65 12.85 10.87
CA LEU A 96 10.20 12.79 10.65
C LEU A 96 9.43 13.14 11.92
N ALA A 97 9.84 12.59 13.06
CA ALA A 97 9.24 12.90 14.35
C ALA A 97 9.46 14.36 14.76
N GLN A 98 10.60 14.93 14.36
CA GLN A 98 10.97 16.32 14.62
C GLN A 98 10.40 17.31 13.59
N GLN A 99 9.70 16.85 12.56
CA GLN A 99 9.20 17.66 11.44
C GLN A 99 10.30 18.54 10.80
N ARG A 100 11.52 18.01 10.73
CA ARG A 100 12.65 18.71 10.12
C ARG A 100 12.77 18.35 8.65
N ASN A 101 13.00 19.36 7.81
CA ASN A 101 13.24 19.16 6.38
C ASN A 101 14.68 18.68 6.13
N THR A 102 14.82 17.67 5.27
CA THR A 102 16.11 17.19 4.76
C THR A 102 16.22 17.60 3.30
N VAL A 103 17.30 18.31 2.95
CA VAL A 103 17.54 18.77 1.57
C VAL A 103 18.78 18.07 1.03
N PHE A 104 18.62 17.36 -0.09
CA PHE A 104 19.73 16.70 -0.79
C PHE A 104 20.20 17.59 -1.93
N ILE A 105 21.48 17.99 -1.91
CA ILE A 105 22.11 18.86 -2.91
C ILE A 105 23.26 18.07 -3.54
N GLY A 106 23.25 17.94 -4.87
CA GLY A 106 24.30 17.30 -5.65
C GLY A 106 24.56 18.08 -6.94
N GLY A 107 25.73 17.87 -7.56
CA GLY A 107 26.01 18.37 -8.90
C GLY A 107 25.35 17.48 -9.96
N THR A 108 24.80 18.09 -11.00
CA THR A 108 24.27 17.43 -12.22
C THR A 108 25.38 16.80 -13.04
#